data_AF-A0A392SFQ9-F1
#
_entry.id   AF-A0A392SFQ9-F1
#
_cell.length_a   1.000
_cell.length_b   1.000
_cell.length_c   1.000
_cell.angle_alpha   90.00
_cell.angle_beta   90.00
_cell.angle_gamma   90.00
#
_symmetry.space_group_name_H-M   'P 1'
#
loop_
_entity.id
_entity.type
_entity.pdbx_description
1 polymer ?
#
loop_
_entity_poly.entity_id
_entity_poly.type
_entity_poly.pdbx_seq_one_letter_code
_entity_poly.pdbx_strand_id
1 'polypeptide(L)'
;DHDTLQDEFEQLKRVYSNNLEGLIIPENIVDGEAAVVEGVIALMGQSTEQLIEDFSIVTCESSGIGVMGNGQKLPMPPTTCKWNRADPNTILRVLCYRDDNAAN
;
A
#
# COMPACT_ATOMS: atom_id res chain seq x y z
N ASP A 1 0.60 8.62 12.82
CA ASP A 1 0.54 8.93 11.38
C ASP A 1 -0.57 8.19 10.66
N HIS A 2 -0.62 6.86 10.74
CA HIS A 2 -1.70 6.06 10.12
C HIS A 2 -3.11 6.59 10.41
N ASP A 3 -3.45 6.84 11.68
CA ASP A 3 -4.81 7.27 12.06
C ASP A 3 -5.15 8.64 11.48
N THR A 4 -4.21 9.59 11.48
CA THR A 4 -4.40 10.90 10.85
C THR A 4 -4.58 10.78 9.34
N LEU A 5 -3.77 9.95 8.68
CA LEU A 5 -3.87 9.70 7.24
C LEU A 5 -5.22 9.07 6.87
N GLN A 6 -5.70 8.11 7.67
CA GLN A 6 -7.01 7.51 7.49
C GLN A 6 -8.13 8.55 7.64
N ASP A 7 -8.09 9.35 8.71
CA ASP A 7 -9.10 10.38 8.97
C ASP A 7 -9.13 11.47 7.88
N GLU A 8 -7.96 11.89 7.39
CA GLU A 8 -7.84 12.86 6.29
C GLU A 8 -8.35 12.27 4.97
N PHE A 9 -8.05 10.99 4.70
CA PHE A 9 -8.54 10.32 3.50
C PHE A 9 -10.06 10.13 3.52
N GLU A 10 -10.65 9.76 4.66
CA GLU A 10 -12.11 9.65 4.81
C GLU A 10 -12.81 11.00 4.59
N GLN A 11 -12.20 12.10 5.05
CA GLN A 11 -12.70 13.44 4.77
C GLN A 11 -12.64 13.77 3.28
N LEU A 12 -11.53 13.42 2.60
CA LEU A 12 -11.39 13.61 1.15
C LEU A 12 -12.42 12.79 0.37
N LYS A 13 -12.59 11.51 0.73
CA LYS A 13 -13.59 10.62 0.13
C LYS A 13 -15.00 11.21 0.26
N ARG A 14 -15.34 11.70 1.46
CA ARG A 14 -16.62 12.36 1.75
C ARG A 14 -16.85 13.61 0.89
N VAL A 15 -15.80 14.39 0.61
CA VAL A 15 -15.91 15.57 -0.27
C VAL A 15 -16.33 15.16 -1.69
N TYR A 16 -15.78 14.07 -2.23
CA TYR A 16 -16.19 13.55 -3.54
C TYR A 16 -17.58 12.90 -3.55
N SER A 17 -18.00 12.28 -2.45
CA SER A 17 -19.35 11.72 -2.31
C SER A 17 -20.42 12.80 -2.13
N ASN A 18 -20.08 13.91 -1.49
CA ASN A 18 -21.00 15.01 -1.20
C ASN A 18 -20.84 16.16 -2.20
N ASN A 19 -21.36 15.97 -3.42
CA ASN A 19 -21.76 17.03 -4.34
C ASN A 19 -20.76 18.21 -4.47
N LEU A 20 -19.66 18.00 -5.19
CA LEU A 20 -18.82 19.10 -5.66
C LEU A 20 -19.56 19.82 -6.80
N GLU A 21 -19.89 21.09 -6.60
CA GLU A 21 -20.37 21.99 -7.66
C GLU A 21 -21.61 21.49 -8.44
N GLY A 22 -22.47 20.68 -7.80
CA GLY A 22 -23.71 20.18 -8.39
C GLY A 22 -23.55 18.94 -9.28
N LEU A 23 -22.36 18.35 -9.35
CA LEU A 23 -22.10 17.05 -9.97
C LEU A 23 -22.01 15.98 -8.87
N ILE A 24 -22.99 15.08 -8.84
CA ILE A 24 -22.94 13.87 -8.01
C ILE A 24 -22.10 12.84 -8.77
N ILE A 25 -20.89 12.57 -8.28
CA ILE A 25 -20.11 11.41 -8.75
C ILE A 25 -20.78 10.16 -8.20
N PRO A 26 -21.04 9.13 -9.03
CA PRO A 26 -21.58 7.87 -8.53
C PRO A 26 -20.68 7.26 -7.47
N GLU A 27 -21.28 6.82 -6.36
CA GLU A 27 -20.58 6.25 -5.21
C GLU A 27 -19.63 5.11 -5.60
N ASN A 28 -20.04 4.25 -6.55
CA ASN A 28 -19.22 3.15 -7.04
C ASN A 28 -17.91 3.59 -7.73
N ILE A 29 -17.87 4.80 -8.31
CA ILE A 29 -16.66 5.35 -8.92
C ILE A 29 -15.73 5.84 -7.82
N VAL A 30 -16.28 6.56 -6.83
CA VAL A 30 -15.51 7.04 -5.67
C VAL A 30 -14.91 5.85 -4.91
N ASP A 31 -15.70 4.82 -4.63
CA ASP A 31 -15.22 3.61 -3.95
C ASP A 31 -14.18 2.85 -4.77
N GLY A 32 -14.35 2.78 -6.10
CA GLY A 32 -13.40 2.11 -6.99
C GLY A 32 -12.01 2.77 -6.95
N GLU A 33 -11.96 4.10 -7.03
CA GLU A 33 -10.70 4.85 -6.93
C GLU A 33 -10.15 4.85 -5.50
N ALA A 34 -11.04 4.93 -4.49
CA ALA A 34 -10.65 4.92 -3.09
C ALA A 34 -10.01 3.60 -2.65
N ALA A 35 -10.47 2.46 -3.18
CA ALA A 35 -9.98 1.14 -2.82
C ALA A 35 -8.44 0.98 -2.97
N VAL A 36 -7.83 1.67 -3.95
CA VAL A 36 -6.38 1.65 -4.14
C VAL A 36 -5.68 2.37 -2.98
N VAL A 37 -6.18 3.54 -2.60
CA VAL A 37 -5.61 4.36 -1.52
C VAL A 37 -5.85 3.71 -0.16
N GLU A 38 -7.05 3.21 0.10
CA GLU A 38 -7.39 2.43 1.31
C GLU A 38 -6.47 1.22 1.45
N GLY A 39 -6.13 0.55 0.35
CA GLY A 39 -5.15 -0.53 0.33
C GLY A 39 -3.76 -0.08 0.78
N VAL A 40 -3.30 1.10 0.38
CA VAL A 40 -2.00 1.65 0.81
C VAL A 40 -2.05 2.13 2.26
N ILE A 41 -3.13 2.79 2.68
CA ILE A 41 -3.31 3.20 4.09
C ILE A 41 -3.32 1.97 5.01
N ALA A 42 -3.97 0.88 4.59
CA ALA A 42 -3.94 -0.37 5.34
C ALA A 42 -2.51 -0.91 5.55
N LEU A 43 -1.61 -0.77 4.57
CA LEU A 43 -0.18 -1.11 4.74
C LEU A 43 0.50 -0.19 5.76
N MET A 44 0.17 1.11 5.76
CA MET A 44 0.70 2.07 6.74
C MET A 44 0.35 1.71 8.19
N GLY A 45 -0.77 1.01 8.41
CA GLY A 45 -1.21 0.55 9.72
C GLY A 45 -0.63 -0.80 10.18
N GLN A 46 0.11 -1.52 9.33
CA GLN A 46 0.69 -2.82 9.70
C GLN A 46 1.92 -2.69 10.61
N SER A 47 2.32 -3.76 11.29
CA SER A 47 3.62 -3.79 11.96
C SER A 47 4.76 -3.86 10.94
N THR A 48 5.94 -3.39 11.31
CA THR A 48 7.12 -3.44 10.44
C THR A 48 7.48 -4.89 10.10
N GLU A 49 7.34 -5.81 11.06
CA GLU A 49 7.59 -7.24 10.88
C GLU A 49 6.65 -7.85 9.85
N GLN A 50 5.35 -7.51 9.89
CA GLN A 50 4.38 -7.99 8.91
C GLN A 50 4.69 -7.46 7.50
N LEU A 51 5.07 -6.19 7.38
CA LEU A 51 5.47 -5.61 6.09
C LEU A 51 6.71 -6.28 5.51
N ILE A 52 7.70 -6.63 6.34
CA ILE A 52 8.90 -7.35 5.90
C ILE A 52 8.54 -8.76 5.44
N GLU A 53 7.69 -9.46 6.18
CA GLU A 53 7.21 -10.81 5.82
C GLU A 53 6.42 -10.76 4.50
N ASP A 54 5.41 -9.90 4.41
CA ASP A 54 4.57 -9.72 3.23
C ASP A 54 5.43 -9.38 2.01
N PHE A 55 6.35 -8.41 2.13
CA PHE A 55 7.28 -8.04 1.08
C PHE A 55 8.14 -9.23 0.61
N SER A 56 8.65 -10.03 1.56
CA SER A 56 9.46 -11.20 1.25
C SER A 56 8.66 -12.24 0.47
N ILE A 57 7.42 -12.51 0.89
CA ILE A 57 6.51 -13.47 0.23
C ILE A 57 6.21 -13.01 -1.19
N VAL A 58 5.65 -11.81 -1.36
CA VAL A 58 5.20 -11.35 -2.70
C VAL A 58 6.36 -11.15 -3.67
N THR A 59 7.56 -10.81 -3.18
CA THR A 59 8.76 -10.68 -4.01
C THR A 59 9.27 -12.03 -4.48
N CYS A 60 9.26 -13.06 -3.62
CA CYS A 60 9.63 -14.43 -4.01
C CYS A 60 8.68 -14.97 -5.07
N GLU A 61 7.36 -14.84 -4.84
CA GLU A 61 6.31 -15.25 -5.78
C GLU A 61 6.46 -14.56 -7.14
N SER A 62 6.67 -13.25 -7.16
CA SER A 62 6.82 -12.45 -8.38
C SER A 62 8.09 -12.79 -9.17
N SER A 63 9.13 -13.28 -8.49
CA SER A 63 10.43 -13.56 -9.10
C SER A 63 10.55 -15.00 -9.63
N GLY A 64 9.58 -15.87 -9.34
CA GLY A 64 9.68 -17.30 -9.63
C GLY A 64 10.80 -18.00 -8.86
N ILE A 65 11.32 -17.36 -7.81
CA ILE A 65 12.37 -17.88 -6.94
C ILE A 65 11.65 -18.60 -5.79
N GLY A 66 11.96 -19.88 -5.56
CA GLY A 66 11.41 -20.65 -4.44
C GLY A 66 11.78 -20.05 -3.07
N VAL A 67 11.35 -20.71 -1.97
CA VAL A 67 11.60 -20.26 -0.59
C VAL A 67 13.07 -19.87 -0.39
N MET A 68 13.31 -18.58 -0.16
CA MET A 68 14.65 -18.05 0.08
C MET A 68 15.10 -18.42 1.49
N GLY A 69 16.32 -18.96 1.61
CA GLY A 69 16.95 -19.23 2.90
C GLY A 69 17.52 -17.97 3.55
N ASN A 70 17.79 -18.04 4.86
CA ASN A 70 18.40 -16.94 5.61
C ASN A 70 19.69 -16.43 4.93
N GLY A 71 19.70 -15.16 4.53
CA GLY A 71 20.87 -14.46 4.01
C GLY A 71 20.90 -14.24 2.49
N GLN A 72 19.91 -14.71 1.72
CA GLN A 72 19.78 -14.34 0.31
C GLN A 72 19.07 -12.99 0.16
N LYS A 73 19.63 -12.08 -0.64
CA LYS A 73 19.06 -10.75 -0.89
C LYS A 73 17.87 -10.85 -1.84
N LEU A 74 16.72 -10.31 -1.44
CA LEU A 74 15.55 -10.19 -2.31
C LEU A 74 15.89 -9.38 -3.57
N PRO A 75 15.41 -9.78 -4.75
CA PRO A 75 15.55 -8.97 -5.95
C PRO A 75 14.76 -7.66 -5.80
N MET A 76 15.26 -6.59 -6.41
CA MET A 76 14.53 -5.32 -6.45
C MET A 76 13.24 -5.49 -7.29
N PRO A 77 12.06 -5.15 -6.73
CA PRO A 77 10.81 -5.25 -7.48
C PRO A 77 10.77 -4.22 -8.62
N PRO A 78 10.19 -4.58 -9.78
CA PRO A 78 10.02 -3.63 -10.89
C PRO A 78 9.09 -2.48 -10.45
N THR A 79 9.36 -1.27 -10.94
CA THR A 79 8.44 -0.14 -10.75
C THR A 79 7.27 -0.28 -11.73
N THR A 80 6.16 -0.82 -11.25
CA THR A 80 4.95 -1.08 -12.06
C THR A 80 4.16 0.19 -12.39
N CYS A 81 4.56 1.35 -11.82
CA CYS A 81 3.86 2.63 -11.89
C CYS A 81 2.40 2.57 -11.42
N LYS A 82 2.03 1.53 -10.66
CA LYS A 82 0.72 1.32 -10.08
C LYS A 82 0.86 1.07 -8.59
N TRP A 83 -0.10 1.58 -7.83
CA TRP A 83 -0.23 1.27 -6.42
C TRP A 83 -1.16 0.07 -6.25
N ASN A 84 -0.74 -0.89 -5.44
CA ASN A 84 -1.58 -2.02 -5.05
C ASN A 84 -1.03 -2.62 -3.76
N ARG A 85 -1.90 -2.95 -2.79
CA ARG A 85 -1.48 -3.52 -1.50
C ARG A 85 -0.70 -4.85 -1.61
N ALA A 86 -0.88 -5.60 -2.71
CA ALA A 86 -0.20 -6.86 -2.99
C ALA A 86 0.97 -6.70 -3.98
N ASP A 87 1.28 -5.47 -4.41
CA ASP A 87 2.43 -5.20 -5.27
C ASP A 87 3.70 -5.00 -4.41
N PRO A 88 4.81 -5.72 -4.69
CA PRO A 88 6.02 -5.63 -3.89
C PRO A 88 6.69 -4.26 -3.94
N ASN A 89 6.54 -3.49 -5.03
CA ASN A 89 7.08 -2.12 -5.10
C ASN A 89 6.30 -1.17 -4.18
N THR A 90 4.99 -1.36 -4.05
CA THR A 90 4.14 -0.61 -3.12
C THR A 90 4.55 -0.87 -1.67
N ILE A 91 4.70 -2.13 -1.26
CA ILE A 91 5.10 -2.48 0.11
C ILE A 91 6.51 -1.95 0.41
N LEU A 92 7.46 -2.10 -0.53
CA LEU A 92 8.81 -1.57 -0.38
C LEU A 92 8.81 -0.05 -0.17
N ARG A 93 7.97 0.69 -0.92
CA ARG A 93 7.84 2.15 -0.75
C ARG A 93 7.29 2.53 0.62
N VAL A 94 6.36 1.75 1.18
CA VAL A 94 5.84 1.96 2.53
C VAL A 94 6.95 1.73 3.57
N LEU A 95 7.71 0.63 3.45
CA LEU A 95 8.85 0.34 4.33
C LEU A 95 9.88 1.48 4.30
N CYS A 96 10.29 1.92 3.10
CA CYS A 96 11.25 3.01 2.95
C CYS A 96 10.73 4.36 3.46
N TYR A 97 9.43 4.62 3.33
CA TYR A 97 8.83 5.85 3.84
C TYR A 97 8.79 5.88 5.37
N ARG A 98 8.45 4.75 6.00
CA ARG A 98 8.38 4.62 7.45
C ARG A 98 9.76 4.70 8.11
N ASP A 99 10.79 4.20 7.42
CA ASP A 99 12.19 4.22 7.87
C ASP A 99 12.35 3.67 9.31
N ASP A 100 11.57 2.63 9.62
CA ASP A 100 11.61 1.98 10.93
C ASP A 100 12.96 1.28 11.12
N ASN A 101 13.56 1.42 12.30
CA ASN A 101 14.84 0.77 12.62
C ASN A 101 14.85 -0.75 12.40
N ALA A 102 13.69 -1.42 12.53
CA ALA A 102 13.58 -2.87 12.34
C ALA A 102 13.67 -3.30 10.86
N ALA A 103 13.54 -2.37 9.92
CA ALA A 103 13.63 -2.61 8.48
C ALA A 103 15.00 -2.27 7.87
N ASN A 104 15.92 -1.70 8.65
CA ASN A 104 17.27 -1.26 8.27
C ASN A 104 18.36 -2.25 8.72
#